data_AF-F0H0Y0-F1
#
_entry.id   AF-F0H0Y0-F1
#
_cell.length_a   1.000
_cell.length_b   1.000
_cell.length_c   1.000
_cell.angle_alpha   90.00
_cell.angle_beta   90.00
_cell.angle_gamma   90.00
#
_symmetry.space_group_name_H-M   'P 1'
#
loop_
_entity.id
_entity.type
_entity.pdbx_description
1 polymer ?
#
loop_
_entity_poly.entity_id
_entity_poly.type
_entity_poly.pdbx_seq_one_letter_code
_entity_poly.pdbx_strand_id
1 'polypeptide(L)'
;MELTEKFEKDQCKNPVEYSIIHKEIPIKMPGDMWEAISYLLWYVPDISSIQSKSNELISNMEYDYYTFIEIMTYMDLKDEDCLFTDKIDEKLADEYKKKICTNSQKLILTQSDGETKTESLLRHIRNAIAHGSFNIVEDLMVGFDEKIVGKDLSKTTAIFKIKPKNLLNALKNAK
;
A
#
# COMPACT_ATOMS: atom_id res chain seq x y z
N MET A 1 5.96 -8.93 17.43
CA MET A 1 6.76 -8.55 16.24
C MET A 1 7.32 -7.17 16.49
N GLU A 2 8.50 -6.86 15.97
CA GLU A 2 9.16 -5.55 16.12
C GLU A 2 9.46 -4.99 14.72
N LEU A 3 9.17 -3.71 14.49
CA LEU A 3 9.49 -2.98 13.25
C LEU A 3 10.80 -2.21 13.45
N THR A 4 11.78 -2.46 12.62
CA THR A 4 13.12 -1.84 12.60
C THR A 4 13.46 -1.39 11.16
N GLU A 5 14.72 -1.05 10.89
CA GLU A 5 15.19 -0.62 9.55
C GLU A 5 15.80 -1.79 8.74
N LYS A 6 15.16 -2.97 8.77
CA LYS A 6 15.66 -4.21 8.15
C LYS A 6 15.06 -4.54 6.79
N PHE A 7 14.52 -3.55 6.08
CA PHE A 7 13.90 -3.79 4.79
C PHE A 7 14.80 -4.61 3.85
N GLU A 8 14.26 -5.71 3.32
CA GLU A 8 14.90 -6.51 2.30
C GLU A 8 14.09 -6.48 1.01
N LYS A 9 14.76 -6.22 -0.11
CA LYS A 9 14.15 -6.33 -1.43
C LYS A 9 13.77 -7.78 -1.71
N ASP A 10 12.70 -7.98 -2.47
CA ASP A 10 12.29 -9.31 -2.92
C ASP A 10 13.44 -10.10 -3.58
N GLN A 11 13.63 -11.34 -3.13
CA GLN A 11 14.58 -12.30 -3.71
C GLN A 11 13.81 -13.44 -4.40
N CYS A 12 13.16 -13.18 -5.55
CA CYS A 12 12.52 -14.25 -6.31
C CYS A 12 13.28 -14.61 -7.60
N LYS A 13 13.30 -15.91 -7.89
CA LYS A 13 13.92 -16.47 -9.10
C LYS A 13 13.07 -16.22 -10.35
N ASN A 14 11.74 -16.18 -10.20
CA ASN A 14 10.77 -16.08 -11.30
C ASN A 14 9.81 -14.90 -11.08
N PRO A 15 10.25 -13.65 -11.28
CA PRO A 15 9.37 -12.50 -11.20
C PRO A 15 8.38 -12.49 -12.38
N VAL A 16 7.17 -12.00 -12.14
CA VAL A 16 6.11 -11.86 -13.15
C VAL A 16 6.17 -10.45 -13.73
N GLU A 17 6.21 -10.36 -15.06
CA GLU A 17 6.06 -9.09 -15.77
C GLU A 17 4.59 -8.66 -15.80
N TYR A 18 4.36 -7.37 -15.59
CA TYR A 18 3.03 -6.78 -15.60
C TYR A 18 3.09 -5.33 -16.08
N SER A 19 1.95 -4.67 -16.14
CA SER A 19 1.87 -3.23 -16.42
C SER A 19 0.89 -2.59 -15.45
N ILE A 20 1.15 -1.36 -15.03
CA ILE A 20 0.16 -0.57 -14.30
C ILE A 20 -1.00 -0.16 -15.21
N ILE A 21 -0.77 -0.06 -16.53
CA ILE A 21 -1.83 0.21 -17.49
C ILE A 21 -2.67 -1.06 -17.68
N HIS A 22 -3.96 -0.97 -17.34
CA HIS A 22 -4.89 -2.09 -17.49
C HIS A 22 -5.07 -2.45 -18.96
N LYS A 23 -4.82 -3.71 -19.31
CA LYS A 23 -5.09 -4.24 -20.67
C LYS A 23 -6.59 -4.46 -20.91
N GLU A 24 -7.31 -4.89 -19.87
CA GLU A 24 -8.76 -5.05 -19.90
C GLU A 24 -9.43 -3.88 -19.17
N ILE A 25 -10.43 -3.25 -19.80
CA ILE A 25 -11.18 -2.13 -19.23
C ILE A 25 -12.69 -2.45 -19.32
N PRO A 26 -13.41 -2.49 -18.19
CA PRO A 26 -12.90 -2.39 -16.82
C PRO A 26 -12.03 -3.60 -16.46
N ILE A 27 -11.07 -3.40 -15.54
CA ILE A 27 -10.29 -4.51 -14.99
C ILE A 27 -11.23 -5.55 -14.37
N LYS A 28 -11.03 -6.83 -14.71
CA LYS A 28 -11.79 -7.93 -14.11
C LYS A 28 -11.11 -8.38 -12.82
N MET A 29 -11.90 -8.53 -11.76
CA MET A 29 -11.43 -9.04 -10.49
C MET A 29 -12.52 -9.84 -9.77
N PRO A 30 -12.15 -10.79 -8.88
CA PRO A 30 -13.10 -11.48 -8.02
C PRO A 30 -13.89 -10.53 -7.12
N GLY A 31 -15.07 -10.95 -6.67
CA GLY A 31 -15.97 -10.10 -5.88
C GLY A 31 -15.37 -9.62 -4.55
N ASP A 32 -14.56 -10.45 -3.88
CA ASP A 32 -13.90 -10.08 -2.63
C ASP A 32 -12.75 -9.07 -2.85
N MET A 33 -12.01 -9.18 -3.97
CA MET A 33 -11.04 -8.18 -4.41
C MET A 33 -11.74 -6.84 -4.68
N TRP A 34 -12.88 -6.86 -5.36
CA TRP A 34 -13.68 -5.67 -5.63
C TRP A 34 -14.17 -5.00 -4.35
N GLU A 35 -14.67 -5.78 -3.38
CA GLU A 35 -15.09 -5.28 -2.07
C GLU A 35 -13.93 -4.59 -1.35
N ALA A 36 -12.75 -5.23 -1.31
CA ALA A 36 -11.58 -4.68 -0.64
C ALA A 36 -11.11 -3.36 -1.26
N ILE A 37 -11.00 -3.30 -2.58
CA ILE A 37 -10.57 -2.07 -3.28
C ILE A 37 -11.60 -0.96 -3.14
N SER A 38 -12.89 -1.28 -3.24
CA SER A 38 -13.97 -0.29 -3.05
C SER A 38 -13.95 0.28 -1.63
N TYR A 39 -13.72 -0.56 -0.62
CA TYR A 39 -13.56 -0.12 0.75
C TYR A 39 -12.32 0.77 0.92
N LEU A 40 -11.17 0.32 0.39
CA LEU A 40 -9.90 1.04 0.43
C LEU A 40 -9.94 2.37 -0.33
N LEU A 41 -10.89 2.56 -1.25
CA LEU A 41 -11.10 3.82 -1.95
C LEU A 41 -12.01 4.79 -1.19
N TRP A 42 -13.12 4.30 -0.64
CA TRP A 42 -14.20 5.17 -0.15
C TRP A 42 -14.30 5.27 1.37
N TYR A 43 -14.03 4.18 2.09
CA TYR A 43 -14.37 4.03 3.51
C TYR A 43 -13.17 3.91 4.45
N VAL A 44 -11.96 4.11 3.91
CA VAL A 44 -10.74 4.15 4.71
C VAL A 44 -10.86 5.26 5.75
N PRO A 45 -10.49 4.99 7.01
CA PRO A 45 -10.54 5.97 8.08
C PRO A 45 -9.43 7.03 7.95
N ASP A 46 -9.65 8.19 8.56
CA ASP A 46 -8.69 9.29 8.74
C ASP A 46 -8.04 9.84 7.45
N ILE A 47 -8.59 9.52 6.28
CA ILE A 47 -8.24 10.14 5.00
C ILE A 47 -9.27 11.18 4.57
N SER A 48 -8.86 12.09 3.67
CA SER A 48 -9.73 13.12 3.07
C SER A 48 -10.75 12.53 2.09
N SER A 49 -11.78 11.89 2.62
CA SER A 49 -12.95 11.36 1.91
C SER A 49 -14.21 11.73 2.69
N ILE A 50 -15.29 12.10 1.99
CA ILE A 50 -16.58 12.44 2.60
C ILE A 50 -17.15 11.25 3.41
N GLN A 51 -16.80 10.03 3.01
CA GLN A 51 -17.28 8.78 3.64
C GLN A 51 -16.28 8.21 4.65
N SER A 52 -15.13 8.86 4.84
CA SER A 52 -14.14 8.50 5.86
C SER A 52 -14.68 8.84 7.25
N LYS A 53 -14.45 7.95 8.21
CA LYS A 53 -14.73 8.18 9.62
C LYS A 53 -13.41 8.22 10.37
N SER A 54 -13.35 9.06 11.40
CA SER A 54 -12.18 9.10 12.27
C SER A 54 -12.02 7.82 13.08
N ASN A 55 -10.81 7.32 13.25
CA ASN A 55 -10.48 6.20 14.11
C ASN A 55 -9.25 6.55 14.97
N GLU A 56 -9.48 6.72 16.28
CA GLU A 56 -8.42 7.13 17.22
C GLU A 56 -7.23 6.16 17.24
N LEU A 57 -7.45 4.85 17.06
CA LEU A 57 -6.37 3.86 17.01
C LEU A 57 -5.46 4.05 15.80
N ILE A 58 -6.00 4.63 14.72
CA ILE A 58 -5.29 4.86 13.47
C ILE A 58 -4.64 6.24 13.46
N SER A 59 -5.31 7.28 13.93
CA SER A 59 -4.81 8.66 13.87
C SER A 59 -3.95 9.08 15.06
N ASN A 60 -4.00 8.39 16.18
CA ASN A 60 -3.26 8.78 17.38
C ASN A 60 -1.83 8.23 17.36
N MET A 61 -0.86 9.14 17.35
CA MET A 61 0.58 8.83 17.39
C MET A 61 1.00 7.99 18.60
N GLU A 62 0.28 8.05 19.72
CA GLU A 62 0.56 7.21 20.90
C GLU A 62 0.34 5.71 20.62
N TYR A 63 -0.53 5.38 19.66
CA TYR A 63 -0.84 4.01 19.26
C TYR A 63 -0.11 3.58 17.98
N ASP A 64 0.58 4.48 17.28
CA ASP A 64 1.14 4.25 15.94
C ASP A 64 1.88 2.91 15.82
N TYR A 65 2.86 2.67 16.69
CA TYR A 65 3.66 1.45 16.66
C TYR A 65 2.81 0.19 16.86
N TYR A 66 1.96 0.16 17.90
CA TYR A 66 1.16 -1.03 18.23
C TYR A 66 0.10 -1.32 17.18
N THR A 67 -0.60 -0.27 16.73
CA THR A 67 -1.59 -0.38 15.65
C THR A 67 -0.94 -0.91 14.39
N PHE A 68 0.22 -0.36 13.98
CA PHE A 68 0.87 -0.80 12.77
C PHE A 68 1.39 -2.25 12.85
N ILE A 69 1.94 -2.67 14.00
CA ILE A 69 2.35 -4.06 14.23
C ILE A 69 1.16 -5.03 14.13
N GLU A 70 -0.01 -4.64 14.65
CA GLU A 70 -1.23 -5.45 14.52
C GLU A 70 -1.67 -5.54 13.05
N ILE A 71 -1.69 -4.42 12.32
CA ILE A 71 -1.97 -4.40 10.87
C ILE A 71 -1.02 -5.32 10.11
N MET A 72 0.29 -5.23 10.36
CA MET A 72 1.28 -6.10 9.74
C MET A 72 1.00 -7.58 10.05
N THR A 73 0.62 -7.91 11.28
CA THR A 73 0.29 -9.28 11.69
C THR A 73 -0.89 -9.83 10.88
N TYR A 74 -1.98 -9.07 10.73
CA TYR A 74 -3.11 -9.46 9.88
C TYR A 74 -2.72 -9.58 8.41
N MET A 75 -1.82 -8.73 7.95
CA MET A 75 -1.33 -8.74 6.59
C MET A 75 -0.30 -9.84 6.33
N ASP A 76 0.18 -10.57 7.35
CA ASP A 76 1.31 -11.51 7.24
C ASP A 76 2.57 -10.82 6.66
N LEU A 77 2.81 -9.59 7.10
CA LEU A 77 4.00 -8.80 6.79
C LEU A 77 5.01 -8.96 7.92
N LYS A 78 6.29 -9.03 7.55
CA LYS A 78 7.42 -8.96 8.46
C LYS A 78 8.07 -7.58 8.40
N ASP A 79 8.97 -7.35 9.35
CA ASP A 79 9.84 -6.18 9.37
C ASP A 79 10.57 -5.95 8.04
N GLU A 80 11.16 -7.02 7.49
CA GLU A 80 11.87 -7.02 6.20
C GLU A 80 10.98 -6.68 4.98
N ASP A 81 9.66 -6.63 5.15
CA ASP A 81 8.71 -6.30 4.10
C ASP A 81 8.31 -4.82 4.07
N CYS A 82 8.68 -4.05 5.11
CA CYS A 82 8.25 -2.68 5.30
C CYS A 82 9.43 -1.71 5.31
N LEU A 83 9.35 -0.66 4.48
CA LEU A 83 10.29 0.45 4.45
C LEU A 83 9.55 1.77 4.56
N PHE A 84 9.80 2.51 5.63
CA PHE A 84 9.43 3.92 5.76
C PHE A 84 10.66 4.78 5.50
N THR A 85 10.56 5.69 4.53
CA THR A 85 11.71 6.51 4.10
C THR A 85 11.25 7.90 3.63
N ASP A 86 12.10 8.92 3.73
CA ASP A 86 11.82 10.26 3.21
C ASP A 86 11.77 10.30 1.67
N LYS A 87 12.44 9.34 1.03
CA LYS A 87 12.55 9.26 -0.42
C LYS A 87 12.71 7.83 -0.90
N ILE A 88 11.94 7.49 -1.92
CA ILE A 88 12.06 6.25 -2.68
C ILE A 88 13.07 6.46 -3.82
N ASP A 89 13.99 5.52 -4.01
CA ASP A 89 14.88 5.49 -5.17
C ASP A 89 14.05 5.17 -6.43
N GLU A 90 14.10 6.05 -7.43
CA GLU A 90 13.34 5.84 -8.68
C GLU A 90 13.83 4.60 -9.45
N LYS A 91 15.09 4.17 -9.28
CA LYS A 91 15.55 2.89 -9.85
C LYS A 91 14.79 1.71 -9.24
N LEU A 92 14.56 1.76 -7.94
CA LEU A 92 13.79 0.74 -7.24
C LEU A 92 12.32 0.77 -7.71
N ALA A 93 11.73 1.97 -7.83
CA ALA A 93 10.39 2.14 -8.36
C ALA A 93 10.25 1.56 -9.78
N ASP A 94 11.19 1.86 -10.68
CA ASP A 94 11.21 1.37 -12.05
C ASP A 94 11.33 -0.16 -12.15
N GLU A 95 12.07 -0.79 -11.23
CA GLU A 95 12.13 -2.24 -11.14
C GLU A 95 10.78 -2.84 -10.77
N TYR A 96 10.15 -2.32 -9.71
CA TYR A 96 8.83 -2.77 -9.28
C TYR A 96 7.76 -2.50 -10.34
N LYS A 97 7.84 -1.42 -11.13
CA LYS A 97 6.88 -1.11 -12.21
C LYS A 97 6.88 -2.13 -13.36
N LYS A 98 7.99 -2.84 -13.56
CA LYS A 98 8.16 -3.79 -14.66
C LYS A 98 7.81 -5.21 -14.24
N LYS A 99 8.23 -5.61 -13.04
CA LYS A 99 8.10 -6.99 -12.58
C LYS A 99 8.02 -7.08 -11.07
N ILE A 100 7.27 -8.07 -10.59
CA ILE A 100 7.11 -8.33 -9.16
C ILE A 100 7.21 -9.82 -8.84
N CYS A 101 7.56 -10.13 -7.61
CA CYS A 101 7.42 -11.48 -7.05
C CYS A 101 6.00 -11.64 -6.51
N THR A 102 5.27 -12.70 -6.88
CA THR A 102 3.86 -12.86 -6.47
C THR A 102 3.69 -13.60 -5.14
N ASN A 103 4.76 -14.17 -4.59
CA ASN A 103 4.76 -14.98 -3.38
C ASN A 103 5.08 -14.21 -2.08
N SER A 104 5.17 -12.88 -2.14
CA SER A 104 5.47 -12.02 -1.00
C SER A 104 4.67 -10.73 -1.08
N GLN A 105 4.66 -9.95 0.00
CA GLN A 105 4.08 -8.61 0.06
C GLN A 105 5.17 -7.61 0.46
N LYS A 106 5.07 -6.38 0.00
CA LYS A 106 6.03 -5.31 0.30
C LYS A 106 5.32 -3.97 0.43
N LEU A 107 5.80 -3.16 1.37
CA LEU A 107 5.38 -1.78 1.60
C LEU A 107 6.63 -0.91 1.58
N ILE A 108 6.71 0.03 0.65
CA ILE A 108 7.76 1.05 0.60
C ILE A 108 7.04 2.39 0.55
N LEU A 109 7.04 3.13 1.66
CA LEU A 109 6.17 4.28 1.87
C LEU A 109 6.98 5.49 2.33
N THR A 110 6.58 6.67 1.87
CA THR A 110 6.92 7.92 2.55
C THR A 110 5.90 8.21 3.66
N GLN A 111 6.33 8.85 4.74
CA GLN A 111 5.46 9.25 5.84
C GLN A 111 5.52 10.77 5.97
N SER A 112 4.36 11.42 6.13
CA SER A 112 4.29 12.86 6.37
C SER A 112 4.55 13.16 7.85
N ASP A 113 4.96 14.39 8.15
CA ASP A 113 5.14 14.83 9.54
C ASP A 113 3.81 14.74 10.32
N GLY A 114 3.84 14.09 11.48
CA GLY A 114 2.66 13.94 12.35
C GLY A 114 1.60 12.95 11.86
N GLU A 115 1.88 12.18 10.82
CA GLU A 115 1.03 11.11 10.29
C GLU A 115 1.45 9.77 10.90
N THR A 116 0.51 8.88 11.24
CA THR A 116 0.87 7.51 11.67
C THR A 116 1.28 6.63 10.48
N LYS A 117 1.99 5.53 10.73
CA LYS A 117 2.34 4.54 9.71
C LYS A 117 1.12 3.94 9.04
N THR A 118 0.07 3.72 9.83
CA THR A 118 -1.19 3.18 9.33
C THR A 118 -1.91 4.20 8.46
N GLU A 119 -1.97 5.48 8.87
CA GLU A 119 -2.51 6.57 8.03
C GLU A 119 -1.73 6.69 6.71
N SER A 120 -0.40 6.67 6.76
CA SER A 120 0.47 6.71 5.57
C SER A 120 0.15 5.58 4.59
N LEU A 121 0.09 4.33 5.09
CA LEU A 121 -0.28 3.15 4.29
C LEU A 121 -1.63 3.34 3.60
N LEU A 122 -2.63 3.74 4.38
CA LEU A 122 -4.00 3.91 3.94
C LEU A 122 -4.17 5.03 2.92
N ARG A 123 -3.55 6.18 3.16
CA ARG A 123 -3.54 7.32 2.22
C ARG A 123 -2.90 6.93 0.90
N HIS A 124 -1.74 6.29 0.93
CA HIS A 124 -1.02 5.88 -0.29
C HIS A 124 -1.80 4.86 -1.11
N ILE A 125 -2.40 3.86 -0.47
CA ILE A 125 -3.26 2.88 -1.16
C ILE A 125 -4.45 3.59 -1.82
N ARG A 126 -5.16 4.44 -1.07
CA ARG A 126 -6.31 5.17 -1.61
C ARG A 126 -5.92 6.05 -2.79
N ASN A 127 -4.79 6.76 -2.71
CA ASN A 127 -4.32 7.63 -3.79
C ASN A 127 -4.00 6.83 -5.05
N ALA A 128 -3.31 5.71 -4.91
CA ALA A 128 -3.02 4.81 -6.03
C ALA A 128 -4.32 4.31 -6.70
N ILE A 129 -5.34 3.93 -5.91
CA ILE A 129 -6.64 3.52 -6.47
C ILE A 129 -7.32 4.70 -7.19
N ALA A 130 -7.40 5.87 -6.53
CA ALA A 130 -8.08 7.04 -7.07
C ALA A 130 -7.44 7.58 -8.35
N HIS A 131 -6.13 7.44 -8.51
CA HIS A 131 -5.39 7.84 -9.70
C HIS A 131 -5.31 6.72 -10.76
N GLY A 132 -5.85 5.53 -10.48
CA GLY A 132 -5.74 4.36 -11.37
C GLY A 132 -4.31 3.81 -11.49
N SER A 133 -3.43 4.15 -10.54
CA SER A 133 -2.01 3.76 -10.49
C SER A 133 -1.83 2.44 -9.73
N PHE A 134 -2.58 1.41 -10.13
CA PHE A 134 -2.49 0.07 -9.57
C PHE A 134 -2.89 -0.99 -10.59
N ASN A 135 -2.53 -2.25 -10.38
CA ASN A 135 -3.08 -3.39 -11.12
C ASN A 135 -3.16 -4.63 -10.21
N ILE A 136 -3.91 -5.63 -10.63
CA ILE A 136 -4.02 -6.93 -9.95
C ILE A 136 -3.13 -7.92 -10.68
N VAL A 137 -2.22 -8.55 -9.93
CA VAL A 137 -1.35 -9.62 -10.40
C VAL A 137 -1.56 -10.80 -9.48
N GLU A 138 -2.21 -11.85 -9.99
CA GLU A 138 -2.69 -12.98 -9.19
C GLU A 138 -3.62 -12.52 -8.04
N ASP A 139 -3.25 -12.74 -6.78
CA ASP A 139 -3.99 -12.29 -5.59
C ASP A 139 -3.43 -11.00 -4.98
N LEU A 140 -2.41 -10.40 -5.60
CA LEU A 140 -1.80 -9.15 -5.15
C LEU A 140 -2.40 -7.95 -5.87
N MET A 141 -2.69 -6.91 -5.09
CA MET A 141 -2.84 -5.56 -5.58
C MET A 141 -1.47 -4.89 -5.55
N VAL A 142 -0.96 -4.52 -6.72
CA VAL A 142 0.28 -3.77 -6.87
C VAL A 142 -0.04 -2.34 -7.24
N GLY A 143 0.47 -1.37 -6.50
CA GLY A 143 0.17 0.05 -6.74
C GLY A 143 1.30 0.99 -6.39
N PHE A 144 1.21 2.18 -6.97
CA PHE A 144 2.17 3.26 -6.82
C PHE A 144 1.42 4.56 -6.51
N ASP A 145 1.86 5.27 -5.48
CA ASP A 145 1.47 6.66 -5.29
C ASP A 145 2.56 7.56 -5.86
N GLU A 146 2.15 8.54 -6.67
CA GLU A 146 3.06 9.46 -7.34
C GLU A 146 2.62 10.90 -7.04
N LYS A 147 3.58 11.72 -6.62
CA LYS A 147 3.39 13.15 -6.40
C LYS A 147 3.96 13.93 -7.56
N ILE A 148 3.16 14.80 -8.16
CA ILE A 148 3.62 15.76 -9.16
C ILE A 148 4.48 16.81 -8.46
N VAL A 149 5.75 16.94 -8.87
CA VAL A 149 6.73 17.88 -8.28
C VAL A 149 7.19 18.96 -9.27
N GLY A 150 6.74 18.89 -10.52
CA GLY A 150 7.05 19.89 -11.55
C GLY A 150 6.28 19.61 -12.83
N LYS A 151 6.56 20.40 -13.87
CA LYS A 151 6.04 20.16 -15.20
C LYS A 151 6.67 18.87 -15.73
N ASP A 152 5.85 17.83 -15.88
CA ASP A 152 6.23 16.50 -16.36
C ASP A 152 7.19 15.71 -15.44
N LEU A 153 7.29 16.10 -14.15
CA LEU A 153 8.08 15.39 -13.14
C LEU A 153 7.15 14.85 -12.05
N SER A 154 7.06 13.53 -11.95
CA SER A 154 6.49 12.83 -10.80
C SER A 154 7.59 12.22 -9.94
N LYS A 155 7.33 12.15 -8.63
CA LYS A 155 8.17 11.44 -7.65
C LYS A 155 7.34 10.31 -7.06
N THR A 156 7.90 9.11 -7.01
CA THR A 156 7.24 7.98 -6.34
C THR A 156 7.26 8.20 -4.84
N THR A 157 6.08 8.19 -4.21
CA THR A 157 5.89 8.36 -2.76
C THR A 157 5.43 7.09 -2.07
N ALA A 158 4.92 6.12 -2.83
CA ALA A 158 4.71 4.76 -2.34
C ALA A 158 4.85 3.72 -3.44
N ILE A 159 5.31 2.54 -3.04
CA ILE A 159 5.23 1.28 -3.79
C ILE A 159 4.62 0.27 -2.83
N PHE A 160 3.57 -0.42 -3.26
CA PHE A 160 3.02 -1.51 -2.47
C PHE A 160 2.61 -2.67 -3.35
N LYS A 161 2.74 -3.88 -2.81
CA LYS A 161 2.17 -5.11 -3.34
C LYS A 161 1.63 -5.90 -2.17
N ILE A 162 0.31 -5.94 -2.06
CA ILE A 162 -0.38 -6.45 -0.88
C ILE A 162 -1.53 -7.37 -1.27
N LYS A 163 -1.96 -8.21 -0.33
CA LYS A 163 -3.24 -8.91 -0.38
C LYS A 163 -4.28 -8.01 0.28
N PRO A 164 -5.08 -7.22 -0.48
CA PRO A 164 -5.91 -6.16 0.09
C PRO A 164 -7.00 -6.70 1.02
N LYS A 165 -7.42 -7.95 0.83
CA LYS A 165 -8.37 -8.64 1.72
C LYS A 165 -7.86 -8.75 3.16
N ASN A 166 -6.56 -9.00 3.35
CA ASN A 166 -5.97 -9.11 4.69
C ASN A 166 -5.97 -7.76 5.39
N LEU A 167 -5.61 -6.69 4.68
CA LEU A 167 -5.71 -5.32 5.18
C LEU A 167 -7.16 -4.95 5.53
N LEU A 168 -8.13 -5.27 4.66
CA LEU A 168 -9.54 -5.02 4.96
C LEU A 168 -9.99 -5.72 6.25
N ASN A 169 -9.58 -6.98 6.43
CA ASN A 169 -9.88 -7.72 7.65
C ASN A 169 -9.26 -7.06 8.88
N ALA A 170 -8.01 -6.58 8.78
CA ALA A 170 -7.36 -5.83 9.85
C ALA A 170 -8.19 -4.59 10.25
N LEU A 171 -8.60 -3.78 9.26
CA LEU A 171 -9.39 -2.57 9.49
C LEU A 171 -10.79 -2.83 10.06
N LYS A 172 -11.43 -3.95 9.67
CA LYS A 172 -12.74 -4.33 10.22
C LYS A 172 -12.66 -4.78 11.68
N ASN A 173 -11.50 -5.30 12.12
CA ASN A 173 -11.24 -5.77 13.48
C ASN A 173 -10.54 -4.74 14.38
N ALA A 174 -9.93 -3.70 13.82
CA ALA A 174 -9.38 -2.55 14.53
C ALA A 174 -10.48 -1.56 14.97
N LYS A 175 -11.39 -2.04 15.83
CA LYS A 175 -12.52 -1.30 16.41
C LYS A 175 -12.43 -1.20 17.92
#